data_AF-A0A353VXS1-F1
#
_entry.id   AF-A0A353VXS1-F1
#
_cell.length_a   1.000
_cell.length_b   1.000
_cell.length_c   1.000
_cell.angle_alpha   90.00
_cell.angle_beta   90.00
_cell.angle_gamma   90.00
#
_symmetry.space_group_name_H-M   'P 1'
#
loop_
_entity.id
_entity.type
_entity.pdbx_description
1 polymer ?
#
loop_
_entity_poly.entity_id
_entity_poly.type
_entity_poly.pdbx_seq_one_letter_code
_entity_poly.pdbx_strand_id
1 'polypeptide(L)'
;MTRYNRHRIKTSDGFTLVEVLVALLIVALGMLGNAMLQLQGMKNSNDAYMRSQIGIFAYDIADKIRANRECQNQYLTQGTLTLGSPYIVGTTARGACVHTNALGAAGMANEVNCIAQMMDSGLPAGSQVSLASNAVTPAGASRAVTLFTLRITWTDRDGQVQNVDYTFDPGACTNAAACQC
;
A
#
# COMPACT_ATOMS: atom_id res chain seq x y z
N MET A 1 -79.86 -40.63 10.57
CA MET A 1 -78.90 -39.56 10.23
C MET A 1 -78.66 -38.78 11.52
N THR A 2 -77.46 -38.55 12.05
CA THR A 2 -76.19 -38.16 11.40
C THR A 2 -75.04 -38.47 12.38
N ARG A 3 -74.00 -39.21 11.98
CA ARG A 3 -72.80 -39.43 12.83
C ARG A 3 -71.89 -38.20 12.71
N TYR A 4 -71.64 -37.51 13.83
CA TYR A 4 -70.76 -36.34 13.89
C TYR A 4 -69.28 -36.80 13.91
N ASN A 5 -68.51 -36.39 12.91
CA ASN A 5 -67.10 -36.74 12.76
C ASN A 5 -66.26 -35.88 13.72
N ARG A 6 -65.66 -36.48 14.76
CA ARG A 6 -64.74 -35.76 15.67
C ARG A 6 -63.39 -35.56 14.97
N HIS A 7 -63.14 -34.36 14.48
CA HIS A 7 -61.77 -33.94 14.15
C HIS A 7 -60.95 -33.92 15.45
N ARG A 8 -60.01 -34.86 15.58
CA ARG A 8 -59.01 -34.81 16.63
C ARG A 8 -58.15 -33.56 16.39
N ILE A 9 -58.28 -32.59 17.27
CA ILE A 9 -57.32 -31.48 17.38
C ILE A 9 -55.99 -32.14 17.78
N LYS A 10 -54.97 -32.04 16.92
CA LYS A 10 -53.62 -32.47 17.28
C LYS A 10 -53.14 -31.52 18.39
N THR A 11 -52.84 -32.07 19.55
CA THR A 11 -52.17 -31.34 20.63
C THR A 11 -50.74 -31.07 20.20
N SER A 12 -50.32 -29.81 20.23
CA SER A 12 -48.95 -29.40 19.98
C SER A 12 -48.09 -29.87 21.17
N ASP A 13 -47.18 -30.80 20.95
CA ASP A 13 -46.14 -31.11 21.95
C ASP A 13 -45.25 -29.87 22.11
N GLY A 14 -45.06 -29.43 23.36
CA GLY A 14 -44.24 -28.26 23.69
C GLY A 14 -42.74 -28.52 23.49
N PHE A 15 -41.99 -27.45 23.25
CA PHE A 15 -40.53 -27.48 23.12
C PHE A 15 -39.85 -28.05 24.37
N THR A 16 -38.85 -28.92 24.18
CA THR A 16 -38.05 -29.43 25.29
C THR A 16 -36.99 -28.40 25.70
N LEU A 17 -36.60 -28.37 26.99
CA LEU A 17 -35.52 -27.49 27.47
C LEU A 17 -34.19 -27.77 26.74
N VAL A 18 -33.96 -29.04 26.36
CA VAL A 18 -32.80 -29.46 25.57
C VAL A 18 -32.81 -28.82 24.18
N GLU A 19 -33.97 -28.68 23.55
CA GLU A 19 -34.09 -28.07 22.23
C GLU A 19 -33.72 -26.58 22.22
N VAL A 20 -34.14 -25.84 23.26
CA VAL A 20 -33.75 -24.44 23.44
C VAL A 20 -32.25 -24.31 23.73
N LEU A 21 -31.67 -25.20 24.54
CA LEU A 21 -30.23 -25.20 24.81
C LEU A 21 -29.40 -25.48 23.55
N VAL A 22 -29.83 -26.43 22.72
CA VAL A 22 -29.15 -26.73 21.45
C VAL A 22 -29.29 -25.55 20.47
N ALA A 23 -30.46 -24.92 20.39
CA ALA A 23 -30.65 -23.71 19.57
C ALA A 23 -29.73 -22.57 20.00
N LEU A 24 -29.63 -22.29 21.31
CA LEU A 24 -28.71 -21.28 21.85
C LEU A 24 -27.24 -21.62 21.59
N LEU A 25 -26.86 -22.89 21.70
CA LEU A 25 -25.50 -23.34 21.38
C LEU A 25 -25.15 -23.07 19.91
N ILE A 26 -26.03 -23.44 18.99
CA ILE A 26 -25.83 -23.21 17.55
C ILE A 26 -25.72 -21.71 17.25
N VAL A 27 -26.59 -20.89 17.85
CA VAL A 27 -26.55 -19.43 17.68
C VAL A 27 -25.25 -18.84 18.24
N ALA A 28 -24.82 -19.26 19.43
CA ALA A 28 -23.58 -18.79 20.04
C ALA A 28 -22.37 -19.10 19.14
N LEU A 29 -22.27 -20.34 18.63
CA LEU A 29 -21.20 -20.72 17.69
C LEU A 29 -21.29 -19.93 16.37
N GLY A 30 -22.49 -19.73 15.84
CA GLY A 30 -22.71 -18.93 14.63
C GLY A 30 -22.29 -17.47 14.81
N MET A 31 -22.58 -16.86 15.95
CA MET A 31 -22.17 -15.49 16.27
C MET A 31 -20.66 -15.36 16.43
N LEU A 32 -20.00 -16.32 17.07
CA LEU A 32 -18.53 -16.36 17.17
C LEU A 32 -17.88 -16.49 15.78
N GLY A 33 -18.44 -17.33 14.91
CA GLY A 33 -18.01 -17.44 13.51
C GLY A 33 -18.12 -16.12 12.75
N ASN A 34 -19.25 -15.43 12.87
CA ASN A 34 -19.48 -14.13 12.23
C ASN A 34 -18.51 -13.06 12.77
N ALA A 35 -18.29 -13.00 14.08
CA ALA A 35 -17.36 -12.05 14.69
C ALA A 35 -15.92 -12.23 14.15
N MET A 36 -15.45 -13.48 14.01
CA MET A 36 -14.14 -13.77 13.42
C MET A 36 -14.03 -13.31 11.96
N LEU A 37 -15.06 -13.55 11.15
CA LEU A 37 -15.10 -13.09 9.76
C LEU A 37 -15.09 -11.56 9.66
N GLN A 38 -15.79 -10.86 10.55
CA GLN A 38 -15.78 -9.39 10.60
C GLN A 38 -14.38 -8.85 10.91
N LEU A 39 -13.69 -9.42 11.91
CA LEU A 39 -12.32 -9.02 12.26
C LEU A 39 -11.35 -9.26 11.10
N GLN A 40 -11.43 -10.41 10.44
CA GLN A 40 -10.59 -10.70 9.28
C GLN A 40 -10.90 -9.76 8.11
N GLY A 41 -12.17 -9.44 7.89
CA GLY A 41 -12.61 -8.46 6.89
C GLY A 41 -11.99 -7.09 7.14
N MET A 42 -12.07 -6.58 8.37
CA MET A 42 -11.45 -5.31 8.75
C MET A 42 -9.95 -5.28 8.52
N LYS A 43 -9.24 -6.36 8.88
CA LYS A 43 -7.80 -6.49 8.64
C LYS A 43 -7.47 -6.42 7.14
N ASN A 44 -8.18 -7.21 6.34
CA ASN A 44 -7.97 -7.22 4.88
C ASN A 44 -8.29 -5.87 4.24
N SER A 45 -9.34 -5.19 4.69
CA SER A 45 -9.70 -3.85 4.21
C SER A 45 -8.63 -2.82 4.54
N ASN A 46 -8.03 -2.89 5.73
CA ASN A 46 -6.95 -1.98 6.12
C ASN A 46 -5.67 -2.21 5.30
N ASP A 47 -5.25 -3.47 5.10
CA ASP A 47 -4.08 -3.78 4.26
C ASP A 47 -4.30 -3.34 2.81
N ALA A 48 -5.48 -3.62 2.24
CA ALA A 48 -5.83 -3.16 0.90
C ALA A 48 -5.84 -1.63 0.78
N TYR A 49 -6.36 -0.92 1.79
CA TYR A 49 -6.32 0.54 1.83
C TYR A 49 -4.88 1.07 1.84
N MET A 50 -4.02 0.52 2.70
CA MET A 50 -2.61 0.92 2.79
C MET A 50 -1.87 0.68 1.47
N ARG A 51 -2.03 -0.51 0.86
CA ARG A 51 -1.45 -0.81 -0.45
C ARG A 51 -1.94 0.14 -1.55
N SER A 52 -3.21 0.53 -1.51
CA SER A 52 -3.79 1.48 -2.48
C SER A 52 -3.15 2.87 -2.31
N GLN A 53 -3.03 3.35 -1.07
CA GLN A 53 -2.40 4.62 -0.76
C GLN A 53 -0.92 4.65 -1.16
N ILE A 54 -0.17 3.58 -0.85
CA ILE A 54 1.22 3.38 -1.27
C ILE A 54 1.34 3.38 -2.80
N GLY A 55 0.41 2.73 -3.49
CA GLY A 55 0.35 2.74 -4.95
C GLY A 55 0.24 4.15 -5.52
N ILE A 56 -0.65 4.98 -4.98
CA ILE A 56 -0.81 6.38 -5.40
C ILE A 56 0.51 7.15 -5.25
N PHE A 57 1.21 7.01 -4.13
CA PHE A 57 2.52 7.64 -3.94
C PHE A 57 3.57 7.13 -4.92
N ALA A 58 3.60 5.82 -5.17
CA ALA A 58 4.54 5.23 -6.11
C ALA A 58 4.34 5.75 -7.53
N TYR A 59 3.09 5.87 -7.99
CA TYR A 59 2.76 6.46 -9.28
C TYR A 59 3.15 7.94 -9.34
N ASP A 60 2.82 8.75 -8.34
CA ASP A 60 3.16 10.17 -8.32
C ASP A 60 4.68 10.40 -8.38
N ILE A 61 5.47 9.67 -7.59
CA ILE A 61 6.94 9.76 -7.60
C ILE A 61 7.51 9.32 -8.95
N ALA A 62 6.98 8.25 -9.54
CA ALA A 62 7.42 7.79 -10.85
C ALA A 62 7.13 8.81 -11.94
N ASP A 63 5.96 9.44 -11.90
CA ASP A 63 5.58 10.48 -12.86
C ASP A 63 6.43 11.74 -12.69
N LYS A 64 6.77 12.12 -11.46
CA LYS A 64 7.73 13.20 -11.17
C LYS A 64 9.11 12.91 -11.74
N ILE A 65 9.60 11.68 -11.60
CA ILE A 65 10.89 11.27 -12.17
C ILE A 65 10.85 11.30 -13.70
N ARG A 66 9.77 10.83 -14.32
CA ARG A 66 9.58 10.90 -15.79
C ARG A 66 9.50 12.34 -16.29
N ALA A 67 8.79 13.21 -15.57
CA ALA A 67 8.68 14.62 -15.90
C ALA A 67 10.04 15.32 -15.84
N ASN A 68 10.88 14.93 -14.89
CA ASN A 68 12.23 15.45 -14.69
C ASN A 68 13.31 14.48 -15.19
N ARG A 69 13.10 13.78 -16.31
CA ARG A 69 14.00 12.72 -16.78
C ARG A 69 15.47 13.14 -16.95
N GLU A 70 15.73 14.38 -17.37
CA GLU A 70 17.11 14.89 -17.52
C GLU A 70 17.81 15.09 -16.15
N CYS A 71 17.04 15.04 -15.07
CA CYS A 71 17.52 15.14 -13.70
C CYS A 71 17.40 13.81 -12.93
N GLN A 72 17.11 12.70 -13.60
CA GLN A 72 16.72 11.46 -12.93
C GLN A 72 17.78 10.91 -11.95
N ASN A 73 19.08 11.12 -12.20
CA ASN A 73 20.14 10.66 -11.30
C ASN A 73 20.18 11.46 -9.99
N GLN A 74 19.60 12.67 -9.95
CA GLN A 74 19.50 13.44 -8.71
C GLN A 74 18.58 12.76 -7.68
N TYR A 75 17.57 12.01 -8.13
CA TYR A 75 16.72 11.22 -7.23
C TYR A 75 17.46 10.06 -6.55
N LEU A 76 18.53 9.54 -7.17
CA LEU A 76 19.33 8.42 -6.65
C LEU A 76 20.50 8.87 -5.76
N THR A 77 21.02 10.07 -6.00
CA THR A 77 22.20 10.61 -5.30
C THR A 77 21.86 11.40 -4.04
N GLN A 78 20.58 11.75 -3.86
CA GLN A 78 20.05 12.26 -2.60
C GLN A 78 20.05 11.10 -1.58
N GLY A 79 21.14 11.00 -0.81
CA GLY A 79 21.55 9.84 0.00
C GLY A 79 20.57 9.29 1.03
N THR A 80 19.35 9.81 1.12
CA THR A 80 18.29 9.34 2.01
C THR A 80 17.21 8.53 1.30
N LEU A 81 17.36 8.21 0.01
CA LEU A 81 16.37 7.40 -0.73
C LEU A 81 17.01 6.14 -1.33
N THR A 82 18.15 5.68 -0.84
CA THR A 82 18.81 4.49 -1.40
C THR A 82 18.42 3.22 -0.64
N LEU A 83 18.64 2.04 -1.21
CA LEU A 83 18.42 0.77 -0.51
C LEU A 83 19.28 0.62 0.77
N GLY A 84 20.47 1.23 0.81
CA GLY A 84 21.36 1.19 1.98
C GLY A 84 21.08 2.29 3.03
N SER A 85 20.36 3.34 2.64
CA SER A 85 19.94 4.42 3.52
C SER A 85 18.55 4.89 3.07
N PRO A 86 17.50 4.14 3.46
CA PRO A 86 16.13 4.45 3.08
C PRO A 86 15.62 5.69 3.82
N TYR A 87 14.64 6.35 3.23
CA TYR A 87 13.93 7.45 3.85
C TYR A 87 12.98 6.86 4.89
N ILE A 88 13.14 7.27 6.15
CA ILE A 88 12.26 6.83 7.22
C ILE A 88 11.25 7.93 7.53
N VAL A 89 10.00 7.62 7.19
CA VAL A 89 8.85 8.52 7.36
C VAL A 89 8.76 8.99 8.81
N GLY A 90 8.70 10.32 8.98
CA GLY A 90 8.60 10.98 10.29
C GLY A 90 9.87 11.03 11.14
N THR A 91 11.01 10.51 10.68
CA THR A 91 12.28 10.58 11.43
C THR A 91 13.46 11.09 10.62
N THR A 92 13.51 10.83 9.31
CA THR A 92 14.56 11.36 8.44
C THR A 92 14.32 12.85 8.20
N ALA A 93 15.13 13.69 8.83
CA ALA A 93 15.04 15.14 8.67
C ALA A 93 15.39 15.55 7.23
N ARG A 94 14.47 16.29 6.60
CA ARG A 94 14.67 16.93 5.29
C ARG A 94 14.24 18.39 5.33
N GLY A 95 14.71 19.14 4.34
CA GLY A 95 14.32 20.54 4.17
C GLY A 95 12.80 20.69 3.93
N ALA A 96 12.30 21.91 4.09
CA ALA A 96 10.92 22.21 3.76
C ALA A 96 10.65 22.02 2.26
N CYS A 97 9.42 21.64 1.91
CA CYS A 97 8.91 21.82 0.55
C CYS A 97 8.69 23.32 0.34
N VAL A 98 9.47 23.93 -0.55
CA VAL A 98 9.32 25.32 -0.93
C VAL A 98 8.93 25.36 -2.39
N HIS A 99 7.70 25.77 -2.72
CA HIS A 99 7.29 25.89 -4.12
C HIS A 99 8.03 27.06 -4.79
N THR A 100 9.22 26.77 -5.31
CA THR A 100 10.10 27.72 -6.01
C THR A 100 10.07 27.47 -7.52
N ASN A 101 10.47 28.47 -8.29
CA ASN A 101 10.68 28.35 -9.74
C ASN A 101 12.12 27.97 -10.09
N ALA A 102 12.88 27.40 -9.15
CA ALA A 102 14.26 26.99 -9.40
C ALA A 102 14.28 25.81 -10.39
N LEU A 103 15.17 25.87 -11.38
CA LEU A 103 15.34 24.84 -12.41
C LEU A 103 16.62 24.03 -12.18
N GLY A 104 16.72 22.88 -12.84
CA GLY A 104 17.90 22.00 -12.78
C GLY A 104 18.17 21.46 -11.37
N ALA A 105 19.44 21.32 -11.02
CA ALA A 105 19.87 20.70 -9.76
C ALA A 105 19.32 21.42 -8.51
N ALA A 106 19.17 22.75 -8.56
CA ALA A 106 18.61 23.53 -7.46
C ALA A 106 17.11 23.25 -7.26
N GLY A 107 16.36 23.15 -8.36
CA GLY A 107 14.94 22.74 -8.32
C GLY A 107 14.76 21.32 -7.81
N MET A 108 15.68 20.42 -8.17
CA MET A 108 15.68 19.03 -7.72
C MET A 108 15.82 18.88 -6.22
N ALA A 109 16.70 19.65 -5.56
CA ALA A 109 16.81 19.60 -4.11
C ALA A 109 15.47 19.90 -3.41
N ASN A 110 14.70 20.85 -3.95
CA ASN A 110 13.37 21.15 -3.47
C ASN A 110 12.36 20.04 -3.79
N GLU A 111 12.36 19.52 -5.03
CA GLU A 111 11.43 18.47 -5.46
C GLU A 111 11.50 17.26 -4.55
N VAL A 112 12.71 16.79 -4.23
CA VAL A 112 12.86 15.62 -3.38
C VAL A 112 12.41 15.94 -1.93
N ASN A 113 12.55 17.18 -1.45
CA ASN A 113 12.00 17.60 -0.14
C ASN A 113 10.47 17.61 -0.14
N CYS A 114 9.83 18.05 -1.22
CA CYS A 114 8.39 17.96 -1.39
C CYS A 114 7.88 16.52 -1.41
N ILE A 115 8.60 15.63 -2.09
CA ILE A 115 8.31 14.19 -2.08
C ILE A 115 8.38 13.62 -0.65
N ALA A 116 9.39 14.00 0.13
CA ALA A 116 9.51 13.56 1.52
C ALA A 116 8.37 14.06 2.42
N GLN A 117 8.00 15.34 2.31
CA GLN A 117 6.85 15.87 3.05
C GLN A 117 5.53 15.18 2.67
N MET A 118 5.37 14.85 1.38
CA MET A 118 4.23 14.07 0.92
C MET A 118 4.19 12.69 1.58
N MET A 119 5.32 11.99 1.65
CA MET A 119 5.43 10.71 2.36
C MET A 119 5.14 10.84 3.85
N ASP A 120 5.66 11.89 4.52
CA ASP A 120 5.41 12.15 5.95
C ASP A 120 3.93 12.41 6.27
N SER A 121 3.21 13.05 5.35
CA SER A 121 1.77 13.29 5.49
C SER A 121 0.90 12.07 5.13
N GLY A 122 1.47 11.14 4.37
CA GLY A 122 0.71 10.12 3.65
C GLY A 122 0.94 8.69 4.11
N LEU A 123 2.10 8.39 4.69
CA LEU A 123 2.49 7.05 5.12
C LEU A 123 2.59 6.98 6.64
N PRO A 124 2.40 5.79 7.24
CA PRO A 124 2.64 5.60 8.67
C PRO A 124 4.08 5.94 9.05
N ALA A 125 4.26 6.58 10.20
CA ALA A 125 5.58 6.85 10.76
C ALA A 125 6.40 5.56 10.91
N GLY A 126 7.68 5.61 10.57
CA GLY A 126 8.56 4.44 10.55
C GLY A 126 8.52 3.63 9.25
N SER A 127 7.63 3.94 8.31
CA SER A 127 7.70 3.38 6.95
C SER A 127 9.01 3.76 6.29
N GLN A 128 9.57 2.86 5.50
CA GLN A 128 10.84 3.03 4.81
C GLN A 128 10.59 3.15 3.32
N VAL A 129 11.17 4.15 2.68
CA VAL A 129 11.08 4.37 1.24
C VAL A 129 12.47 4.37 0.64
N SER A 130 12.68 3.58 -0.39
CA SER A 130 13.94 3.50 -1.11
C SER A 130 13.71 3.42 -2.61
N LEU A 131 14.67 3.91 -3.36
CA LEU A 131 14.72 3.98 -4.80
C LEU A 131 16.05 3.36 -5.24
N ALA A 132 15.97 2.46 -6.19
CA ALA A 132 17.13 1.85 -6.82
C ALA A 132 16.99 1.94 -8.33
N SER A 133 18.11 2.00 -9.04
CA SER A 133 18.14 1.90 -10.49
C SER A 133 18.93 0.67 -10.91
N ASN A 134 18.43 -0.07 -11.89
CA ASN A 134 19.12 -1.21 -12.48
C ASN A 134 19.09 -1.08 -14.01
N ALA A 135 20.24 -1.18 -14.65
CA ALA A 135 20.32 -1.26 -16.10
C ALA A 135 19.97 -2.69 -16.54
N VAL A 136 18.96 -2.83 -17.39
CA VAL A 136 18.51 -4.10 -17.96
C VAL A 136 18.64 -4.03 -19.47
N THR A 137 19.29 -5.03 -20.06
CA THR A 137 19.35 -5.19 -21.52
C THR A 137 18.35 -6.28 -21.91
N PRO A 138 17.20 -5.93 -22.53
CA PRO A 138 16.23 -6.92 -22.97
C PRO A 138 16.87 -7.93 -23.95
N ALA A 139 16.38 -9.16 -23.94
CA ALA A 139 16.85 -10.18 -24.86
C ALA A 139 16.69 -9.72 -26.32
N GLY A 140 17.78 -9.74 -27.09
CA GLY A 140 17.81 -9.26 -28.48
C GLY A 140 17.97 -7.75 -28.66
N ALA A 141 18.09 -6.97 -27.58
CA ALA A 141 18.37 -5.53 -27.67
C ALA A 141 19.88 -5.23 -27.62
N SER A 142 20.32 -4.23 -28.37
CA SER A 142 21.71 -3.73 -28.36
C SER A 142 21.94 -2.57 -27.38
N ARG A 143 20.87 -2.09 -26.71
CA ARG A 143 20.92 -0.95 -25.77
C ARG A 143 20.26 -1.36 -24.46
N ALA A 144 20.88 -0.96 -23.35
CA ALA A 144 20.30 -1.12 -22.03
C ALA A 144 19.24 -0.04 -21.77
N VAL A 145 18.22 -0.41 -21.01
CA VAL A 145 17.21 0.48 -20.44
C VAL A 145 17.46 0.55 -18.93
N THR A 146 17.39 1.75 -18.34
CA THR A 146 17.54 1.90 -16.90
C THR A 146 16.17 1.83 -16.27
N LEU A 147 15.91 0.83 -15.43
CA LEU A 147 14.67 0.70 -14.68
C LEU A 147 14.88 1.22 -13.27
N PHE A 148 13.90 1.95 -12.76
CA PHE A 148 13.85 2.42 -11.39
C PHE A 148 12.88 1.53 -10.61
N THR A 149 13.27 1.13 -9.40
CA THR A 149 12.45 0.37 -8.47
C THR A 149 12.28 1.18 -7.19
N LEU A 150 11.07 1.64 -6.94
CA LEU A 150 10.66 2.23 -5.67
C LEU A 150 10.18 1.12 -4.74
N ARG A 151 10.81 0.96 -3.59
CA ARG A 151 10.41 0.04 -2.54
C ARG A 151 9.89 0.81 -1.35
N ILE A 152 8.65 0.53 -0.96
CA ILE A 152 8.01 1.06 0.24
C ILE A 152 7.77 -0.10 1.19
N THR A 153 8.28 0.02 2.41
CA THR A 153 8.16 -0.97 3.48
C THR A 153 7.45 -0.34 4.67
N TRP A 154 6.43 -0.99 5.21
CA TRP A 154 5.70 -0.51 6.39
C TRP A 154 5.41 -1.65 7.35
N THR A 155 5.00 -1.31 8.57
CA THR A 155 4.57 -2.28 9.57
C THR A 155 3.06 -2.17 9.73
N ASP A 156 2.33 -3.25 9.51
CA ASP A 156 0.88 -3.31 9.74
C ASP A 156 0.57 -3.36 11.25
N ARG A 157 -0.70 -3.21 11.63
CA ARG A 157 -1.21 -3.19 13.00
C ARG A 157 -0.82 -4.43 13.82
N ASP A 158 -0.65 -5.58 13.16
CA ASP A 158 -0.23 -6.83 13.80
C ASP A 158 1.29 -6.94 13.99
N GLY A 159 2.05 -5.86 13.72
CA GLY A 159 3.51 -5.84 13.81
C GLY A 159 4.21 -6.55 12.64
N GLN A 160 3.46 -6.98 11.61
CA GLN A 160 4.02 -7.63 10.44
C GLN A 160 4.59 -6.60 9.47
N VAL A 161 5.82 -6.81 9.04
CA VAL A 161 6.47 -5.97 8.02
C VAL A 161 5.97 -6.39 6.64
N GLN A 162 5.48 -5.40 5.89
CA GLN A 162 5.01 -5.54 4.52
C GLN A 162 5.84 -4.65 3.60
N ASN A 163 5.96 -5.05 2.34
CA ASN A 163 6.63 -4.25 1.32
C ASN A 163 5.87 -4.28 -0.02
N VAL A 164 6.09 -3.22 -0.80
CA VAL A 164 5.65 -3.11 -2.19
C VAL A 164 6.81 -2.56 -3.01
N ASP A 165 7.10 -3.24 -4.12
CA ASP A 165 8.06 -2.80 -5.11
C ASP A 165 7.31 -2.32 -6.35
N TYR A 166 7.55 -1.06 -6.73
CA TYR A 166 7.04 -0.48 -7.96
C TYR A 166 8.20 -0.21 -8.90
N THR A 167 8.28 -0.99 -9.98
CA THR A 167 9.33 -0.86 -10.99
C THR A 167 8.80 -0.16 -12.23
N PHE A 168 9.54 0.83 -12.73
CA PHE A 168 9.16 1.62 -13.88
C PHE A 168 10.37 2.06 -14.71
N ASP A 169 10.11 2.33 -15.98
CA ASP A 169 11.05 3.04 -16.86
C ASP A 169 10.82 4.57 -16.73
N PRO A 170 11.83 5.35 -16.30
CA PRO A 170 11.77 6.81 -16.28
C PRO A 170 11.95 7.45 -17.67
N GLY A 171 12.38 6.69 -18.67
CA GLY A 171 12.74 7.15 -20.00
C GLY A 171 14.23 7.45 -20.16
N ALA A 172 14.66 7.59 -21.41
CA ALA A 172 16.03 7.98 -21.74
C ALA A 172 16.21 9.50 -21.67
N CYS A 173 17.31 9.96 -21.07
CA CYS A 173 17.76 11.34 -21.20
C CYS A 173 18.22 11.62 -22.64
N THR A 174 18.34 12.90 -22.98
CA THR A 174 18.87 13.33 -24.29
C THR A 174 20.28 12.77 -24.55
N ASN A 175 21.11 12.67 -23.51
CA ASN A 175 22.38 11.94 -23.52
C ASN A 175 22.76 11.50 -22.08
N ALA A 176 23.77 10.63 -21.93
CA ALA A 176 24.14 10.08 -20.62
C ALA A 176 24.64 11.14 -19.62
N ALA A 177 25.32 12.20 -20.10
CA ALA A 177 25.76 13.31 -19.24
C ALA A 177 24.59 14.19 -18.79
N ALA A 178 23.53 14.27 -19.59
CA ALA A 178 22.32 15.04 -19.34
C ALA A 178 21.32 14.35 -18.40
N CYS A 179 21.69 13.28 -17.69
CA CYS A 179 20.84 12.67 -16.66
C CYS A 179 21.09 13.23 -15.25
N GLN A 180 21.94 14.25 -15.10
CA GLN A 180 22.37 14.80 -13.81
C GLN A 180 21.79 16.18 -13.49
N CYS A 181 20.92 16.74 -14.33
CA CYS A 181 20.74 18.19 -14.45
C CYS A 181 22.02 18.93 -14.89
#